data_AF-A0AAW5W3M6-F1
#
_entry.id   AF-A0AAW5W3M6-F1
#
_cell.length_a   1.000
_cell.length_b   1.000
_cell.length_c   1.000
_cell.angle_alpha   90.00
_cell.angle_beta   90.00
_cell.angle_gamma   90.00
#
_symmetry.space_group_name_H-M   'P 1'
#
loop_
_entity.id
_entity.type
_entity.pdbx_description
1 polymer ?
#
loop_
_entity_poly.entity_id
_entity_poly.type
_entity_poly.pdbx_seq_one_letter_code
_entity_poly.pdbx_strand_id
1 'polypeptide(L)'
;MDKSVVFAVAGSGKTTHLVTSLDEARRFLLITYTEANHDNLRAKVIERFGYLPPNIAIYTYFRFLHSFCYRPFLRSKKNTLGITFNAPERFPVYPLTDDRRYISPGRWLYANRLAKFIEQSGLVSAVTARMEKYFDVFFVDEVQDFGGHDFNFLMSISAAQMSMCFVGDFHQHTFDTSRDGNVNVNLHQSYDAYKKKFERAGLKVDTDSLKRSRRCSKSVCDFITEKIGIDIQAQNIE
;
A
#
# COMPACT_ATOMS: atom_id res chain seq x y z
N MET A 1 10.76 3.19 17.56
CA MET A 1 10.46 2.70 16.20
C MET A 1 9.55 3.72 15.58
N ASP A 2 9.97 4.30 14.46
CA ASP A 2 9.28 5.43 13.87
C ASP A 2 8.28 4.95 12.82
N LYS A 3 7.02 5.34 12.96
CA LYS A 3 5.95 5.00 12.03
C LYS A 3 5.28 6.28 11.56
N SER A 4 5.26 6.51 10.26
CA SER A 4 4.66 7.71 9.68
C SER A 4 3.91 7.44 8.39
N VAL A 5 2.97 8.32 8.10
CA VAL A 5 2.37 8.48 6.77
C VAL A 5 2.60 9.92 6.30
N VAL A 6 3.14 10.08 5.10
CA VAL A 6 3.37 11.38 4.46
C VAL A 6 2.34 11.56 3.36
N PHE A 7 1.45 12.53 3.56
CA PHE A 7 0.54 12.98 2.52
C PHE A 7 1.21 14.04 1.68
N ALA A 8 1.26 13.77 0.39
CA ALA A 8 2.04 14.47 -0.58
C ALA A 8 1.15 15.01 -1.70
N VAL A 9 1.69 15.92 -2.50
CA VAL A 9 1.02 16.45 -3.69
C VAL A 9 1.66 15.92 -4.97
N ALA A 10 0.94 16.09 -6.08
CA ALA A 10 1.36 15.76 -7.42
C ALA A 10 2.79 16.21 -7.73
N GLY A 11 3.66 15.26 -8.09
CA GLY A 11 5.03 15.56 -8.52
C GLY A 11 5.97 16.04 -7.40
N SER A 12 5.63 15.84 -6.12
CA SER A 12 6.48 16.20 -4.98
C SER A 12 7.70 15.30 -4.73
N GLY A 13 7.73 14.11 -5.36
CA GLY A 13 8.82 13.16 -5.22
C GLY A 13 8.60 12.08 -4.16
N LYS A 14 7.36 11.63 -3.92
CA LYS A 14 6.99 10.53 -3.00
C LYS A 14 7.91 9.31 -3.07
N THR A 15 8.01 8.69 -4.24
CA THR A 15 8.87 7.52 -4.47
C THR A 15 10.34 7.87 -4.22
N THR A 16 10.79 9.07 -4.62
CA THR A 16 12.16 9.52 -4.37
C THR A 16 12.43 9.66 -2.87
N HIS A 17 11.48 10.18 -2.08
CA HIS A 17 11.58 10.30 -0.63
C HIS A 17 11.78 8.94 0.06
N LEU A 18 11.04 7.92 -0.36
CA LEU A 18 11.26 6.54 0.11
C LEU A 18 12.65 6.04 -0.32
N VAL A 19 12.97 6.18 -1.61
CA VAL A 19 14.23 5.68 -2.18
C VAL A 19 15.43 6.31 -1.52
N THR A 20 15.43 7.61 -1.19
CA THR A 20 16.53 8.31 -0.49
C THR A 20 16.74 7.84 0.94
N SER A 21 15.72 7.24 1.56
CA SER A 21 15.78 6.73 2.94
C SER A 21 16.34 5.31 3.05
N LEU A 22 16.58 4.64 1.92
CA LEU A 22 17.17 3.31 1.86
C LEU A 22 18.67 3.32 2.21
N ASP A 23 19.19 2.19 2.65
CA ASP A 23 20.61 1.92 2.86
C ASP A 23 20.90 0.42 2.68
N GLU A 24 22.17 0.02 2.76
CA GLU A 24 22.61 -1.37 2.59
C GLU A 24 22.68 -2.15 3.92
N ALA A 25 22.39 -1.52 5.06
CA ALA A 25 22.50 -2.14 6.39
C ALA A 25 21.17 -2.72 6.87
N ARG A 26 20.06 -1.99 6.70
CA ARG A 26 18.71 -2.40 7.15
C ARG A 26 18.00 -3.22 6.08
N ARG A 27 17.11 -4.13 6.47
CA ARG A 27 16.31 -4.93 5.55
C ARG A 27 14.98 -4.23 5.27
N PHE A 28 14.76 -3.87 4.01
CA PHE A 28 13.60 -3.09 3.58
C PHE A 28 12.58 -3.95 2.85
N LEU A 29 11.30 -3.77 3.20
CA LEU A 29 10.16 -4.22 2.43
C LEU A 29 9.48 -3.00 1.81
N LEU A 30 9.44 -2.91 0.49
CA LEU A 30 8.74 -1.86 -0.24
C LEU A 30 7.54 -2.47 -0.97
N ILE A 31 6.38 -1.85 -0.80
CA ILE A 31 5.15 -2.24 -1.47
C ILE A 31 4.64 -1.08 -2.32
N THR A 32 4.20 -1.39 -3.54
CA THR A 32 3.42 -0.49 -4.39
C THR A 32 2.27 -1.28 -5.02
N TYR A 33 1.34 -0.59 -5.68
CA TYR A 33 0.16 -1.25 -6.23
C TYR A 33 0.40 -1.87 -7.61
N THR A 34 0.83 -1.08 -8.59
CA THR A 34 0.89 -1.49 -10.01
C THR A 34 2.27 -2.01 -10.41
N GLU A 35 2.33 -2.83 -11.47
CA GLU A 35 3.60 -3.30 -12.04
C GLU A 35 4.43 -2.12 -12.60
N ALA A 36 3.79 -1.11 -13.19
CA ALA A 36 4.49 0.10 -13.66
C ALA A 36 5.16 0.88 -12.51
N ASN A 37 4.48 1.02 -11.36
CA ASN A 37 5.07 1.65 -10.19
C ASN A 37 6.19 0.79 -9.59
N HIS A 38 6.05 -0.55 -9.64
CA HIS A 38 7.09 -1.47 -9.20
C HIS A 38 8.36 -1.33 -10.03
N ASP A 39 8.23 -1.32 -11.36
CA ASP A 39 9.36 -1.14 -12.27
C ASP A 39 10.00 0.24 -12.09
N ASN A 40 9.21 1.30 -11.91
CA ASN A 40 9.73 2.64 -11.65
C ASN A 40 10.52 2.71 -10.33
N LEU A 41 9.95 2.13 -9.26
CA LEU A 41 10.59 2.09 -7.95
C LEU A 41 11.89 1.26 -8.01
N ARG A 42 11.86 0.10 -8.66
CA ARG A 42 13.05 -0.74 -8.89
C ARG A 42 14.13 0.02 -9.66
N ALA A 43 13.76 0.71 -10.74
CA ALA A 43 14.69 1.50 -11.55
C ALA A 43 15.36 2.61 -10.72
N LYS A 44 14.60 3.33 -9.89
CA LYS A 44 15.15 4.37 -8.99
C LYS A 44 16.09 3.82 -7.92
N VAL A 45 15.81 2.63 -7.39
CA VAL A 45 16.74 1.97 -6.46
C VAL A 45 18.04 1.63 -7.19
N ILE A 46 17.95 1.07 -8.41
CA ILE A 46 19.13 0.74 -9.22
C ILE A 46 19.90 2.00 -9.62
N GLU A 47 19.22 3.09 -9.98
CA GLU A 47 19.85 4.37 -10.29
C GLU A 47 20.64 4.92 -9.09
N ARG A 48 20.10 4.75 -7.87
CA ARG A 48 20.76 5.21 -6.65
C ARG A 48 21.99 4.37 -6.26
N PHE A 49 21.89 3.05 -6.31
CA PHE A 49 22.94 2.15 -5.79
C PHE A 49 23.83 1.56 -6.88
N GLY A 50 23.48 1.70 -8.16
CA GLY A 50 24.11 1.01 -9.30
C GLY A 50 23.66 -0.44 -9.51
N TYR A 51 22.90 -0.99 -8.55
CA TYR A 51 22.33 -2.35 -8.58
C TYR A 51 21.09 -2.40 -7.69
N LEU A 52 20.44 -3.56 -7.56
CA LEU A 52 19.40 -3.78 -6.56
C LEU A 52 20.00 -4.52 -5.35
N PRO A 53 20.21 -3.84 -4.21
CA PRO A 53 20.73 -4.49 -3.01
C PRO A 53 19.86 -5.64 -2.52
N PRO A 54 20.44 -6.78 -2.08
CA PRO A 54 19.69 -7.96 -1.68
C PRO A 54 18.88 -7.77 -0.39
N ASN A 55 19.21 -6.77 0.42
CA ASN A 55 18.46 -6.36 1.62
C ASN A 55 17.19 -5.56 1.30
N ILE A 56 16.94 -5.22 0.02
CA ILE A 56 15.80 -4.41 -0.41
C ILE A 56 14.84 -5.27 -1.23
N ALA A 57 13.70 -5.63 -0.64
CA ALA A 57 12.65 -6.38 -1.29
C ALA A 57 11.54 -5.45 -1.80
N ILE A 58 11.19 -5.55 -3.08
CA ILE A 58 10.15 -4.72 -3.71
C ILE A 58 9.04 -5.63 -4.25
N TYR A 59 7.80 -5.38 -3.83
CA TYR A 59 6.62 -6.16 -4.23
C TYR A 59 5.51 -5.26 -4.79
N THR A 60 4.79 -5.75 -5.80
CA THR A 60 3.41 -5.34 -6.00
C THR A 60 2.54 -5.90 -4.89
N TYR A 61 1.50 -5.17 -4.49
CA TYR A 61 0.70 -5.49 -3.31
C TYR A 61 0.11 -6.90 -3.35
N PHE A 62 -0.47 -7.32 -4.47
CA PHE A 62 -1.04 -8.66 -4.59
C PHE A 62 0.02 -9.77 -4.61
N ARG A 63 1.23 -9.48 -5.12
CA ARG A 63 2.35 -10.39 -5.00
C ARG A 63 2.78 -10.53 -3.54
N PHE A 64 2.80 -9.45 -2.77
CA PHE A 64 3.05 -9.50 -1.31
C PHE A 64 1.98 -10.33 -0.59
N LEU A 65 0.69 -10.01 -0.78
CA LEU A 65 -0.41 -10.77 -0.17
C LEU A 65 -0.32 -12.26 -0.45
N HIS A 66 -0.14 -12.64 -1.72
CA HIS A 66 -0.10 -14.05 -2.08
C HIS A 66 1.20 -14.74 -1.68
N SER A 67 2.36 -14.20 -2.06
CA SER A 67 3.63 -14.91 -1.89
C SER A 67 4.17 -14.84 -0.46
N PHE A 68 3.94 -13.74 0.25
CA PHE A 68 4.45 -13.52 1.60
C PHE A 68 3.40 -13.84 2.67
N CYS A 69 2.18 -13.33 2.51
CA CYS A 69 1.16 -13.42 3.58
C CYS A 69 0.32 -14.70 3.54
N TYR A 70 0.00 -15.21 2.35
CA TYR A 70 -0.89 -16.36 2.19
C TYR A 70 -0.13 -17.68 1.99
N ARG A 71 0.76 -17.71 0.99
CA ARG A 71 1.36 -18.96 0.49
C ARG A 71 2.12 -19.76 1.55
N PRO A 72 2.92 -19.15 2.44
CA PRO A 72 3.64 -19.90 3.47
C PRO A 72 2.73 -20.62 4.48
N PHE A 73 1.48 -20.19 4.63
CA PHE A 73 0.59 -20.67 5.69
C PHE A 73 -0.58 -21.52 5.18
N LEU A 74 -1.16 -21.17 4.03
CA LEU A 74 -2.43 -21.74 3.57
C LEU A 74 -2.35 -22.49 2.25
N ARG A 75 -1.36 -22.24 1.38
CA ARG A 75 -1.36 -22.78 0.02
C ARG A 75 -1.49 -24.30 -0.04
N SER A 76 -0.75 -25.02 0.81
CA SER A 76 -0.79 -26.49 0.86
C SER A 76 -2.09 -27.01 1.45
N LYS A 77 -2.63 -26.33 2.49
CA LYS A 77 -3.89 -26.71 3.15
C LYS A 77 -5.11 -26.46 2.26
N LYS A 78 -5.08 -25.37 1.49
CA LYS A 78 -6.19 -24.89 0.68
C LYS A 78 -6.06 -25.24 -0.79
N ASN A 79 -4.98 -25.89 -1.22
CA ASN A 79 -4.75 -26.31 -2.61
C ASN A 79 -5.28 -25.33 -3.68
N THR A 80 -4.88 -24.05 -3.59
CA THR A 80 -5.25 -23.01 -4.57
C THR A 80 -4.44 -23.13 -5.85
N LEU A 81 -4.48 -22.21 -6.81
CA LEU A 81 -3.59 -22.23 -7.99
C LEU A 81 -2.84 -20.90 -8.15
N GLY A 82 -3.49 -19.81 -7.79
CA GLY A 82 -2.94 -18.46 -7.82
C GLY A 82 -4.01 -17.46 -7.45
N ILE A 83 -3.89 -16.24 -7.96
CA ILE A 83 -4.85 -15.15 -7.78
C ILE A 83 -5.59 -14.93 -9.09
N THR A 84 -6.88 -14.61 -9.02
CA THR A 84 -7.66 -14.02 -10.10
C THR A 84 -8.13 -12.63 -9.72
N PHE A 85 -8.06 -11.71 -10.68
CA PHE A 85 -8.60 -10.35 -10.56
C PHE A 85 -10.05 -10.25 -10.99
N ASN A 86 -10.62 -11.33 -11.53
CA ASN A 86 -12.03 -11.39 -11.84
C ASN A 86 -12.82 -11.33 -10.55
N ALA A 87 -13.86 -10.51 -10.54
CA ALA A 87 -14.83 -10.56 -9.45
C ALA A 87 -15.52 -11.94 -9.44
N PRO A 88 -15.93 -12.43 -8.27
CA PRO A 88 -16.80 -13.59 -8.19
C PRO A 88 -18.06 -13.35 -9.02
N GLU A 89 -18.45 -14.31 -9.86
CA GLU A 89 -19.60 -14.18 -10.80
C GLU A 89 -20.93 -13.87 -10.10
N ARG A 90 -21.06 -14.22 -8.83
CA ARG A 90 -22.19 -13.86 -7.97
C ARG A 90 -21.67 -13.25 -6.68
N PHE A 91 -22.39 -12.27 -6.12
CA PHE A 91 -22.21 -11.89 -4.72
C PHE A 91 -22.36 -13.14 -3.87
N PRO A 92 -21.31 -13.60 -3.17
CA PRO A 92 -21.38 -14.87 -2.50
C PRO A 92 -22.27 -14.73 -1.27
N VAL A 93 -23.25 -15.62 -1.21
CA VAL A 93 -24.10 -15.85 -0.03
C VAL A 93 -23.35 -16.72 1.02
N TYR A 94 -22.07 -17.02 0.78
CA TYR A 94 -21.27 -17.85 1.68
C TYR A 94 -20.87 -17.09 2.95
N PRO A 95 -20.97 -17.73 4.13
CA PRO A 95 -20.45 -17.20 5.39
C PRO A 95 -18.95 -16.89 5.33
N LEU A 96 -18.46 -16.01 6.21
CA LEU A 96 -17.04 -15.66 6.31
C LEU A 96 -16.13 -16.87 6.61
N THR A 97 -16.68 -17.93 7.18
CA THR A 97 -15.95 -19.16 7.52
C THR A 97 -15.82 -20.12 6.33
N ASP A 98 -16.50 -19.86 5.22
CA ASP A 98 -16.52 -20.75 4.06
C ASP A 98 -15.50 -20.30 3.01
N ASP A 99 -14.56 -21.19 2.69
CA ASP A 99 -13.51 -20.96 1.69
C ASP A 99 -14.05 -20.57 0.31
N ARG A 100 -15.26 -21.03 -0.07
CA ARG A 100 -15.89 -20.70 -1.36
C ARG A 100 -16.20 -19.21 -1.52
N ARG A 101 -16.20 -18.46 -0.41
CA ARG A 101 -16.28 -17.00 -0.41
C ARG A 101 -15.02 -16.35 -0.99
N TYR A 102 -13.87 -17.02 -0.85
CA TYR A 102 -12.53 -16.48 -1.17
C TYR A 102 -11.86 -17.18 -2.35
N ILE A 103 -12.26 -18.41 -2.65
CA ILE A 103 -11.67 -19.28 -3.65
C ILE A 103 -12.72 -19.65 -4.70
N SER A 104 -12.41 -19.44 -5.98
CA SER A 104 -13.27 -19.84 -7.10
C SER A 104 -13.36 -21.37 -7.23
N PRO A 105 -14.36 -21.91 -7.94
CA PRO A 105 -14.43 -23.35 -8.24
C PRO A 105 -13.14 -23.90 -8.88
N GLY A 106 -12.50 -23.09 -9.74
CA GLY A 106 -11.20 -23.39 -10.36
C GLY A 106 -9.99 -23.23 -9.43
N ARG A 107 -10.19 -23.09 -8.11
CA ARG A 107 -9.15 -22.95 -7.08
C ARG A 107 -8.31 -21.67 -7.14
N TRP A 108 -8.81 -20.62 -7.79
CA TRP A 108 -8.16 -19.30 -7.82
C TRP A 108 -8.64 -18.43 -6.66
N LEU A 109 -7.72 -17.72 -6.01
CA LEU A 109 -8.05 -16.75 -4.95
C LEU A 109 -8.56 -15.46 -5.58
N TYR A 110 -9.69 -14.93 -5.11
CA TYR A 110 -10.14 -13.61 -5.51
C TYR A 110 -9.25 -12.53 -4.90
N ALA A 111 -8.59 -11.73 -5.75
CA ALA A 111 -7.64 -10.69 -5.34
C ALA A 111 -8.24 -9.76 -4.27
N ASN A 112 -9.42 -9.18 -4.58
CA ASN A 112 -10.18 -8.26 -3.73
C ASN A 112 -10.66 -8.85 -2.38
N ARG A 113 -10.48 -10.16 -2.16
CA ARG A 113 -10.83 -10.81 -0.89
C ARG A 113 -9.67 -11.50 -0.20
N LEU A 114 -8.49 -11.52 -0.81
CA LEU A 114 -7.35 -12.26 -0.28
C LEU A 114 -6.92 -11.70 1.08
N ALA A 115 -6.85 -10.38 1.23
CA ALA A 115 -6.60 -9.72 2.50
C ALA A 115 -7.59 -10.19 3.58
N LYS A 116 -8.89 -10.18 3.26
CA LYS A 116 -9.93 -10.64 4.19
C LYS A 116 -9.81 -12.12 4.52
N PHE A 117 -9.41 -12.96 3.56
CA PHE A 117 -9.23 -14.39 3.79
C PHE A 117 -8.09 -14.66 4.77
N ILE A 118 -6.99 -13.92 4.66
CA ILE A 118 -5.85 -13.99 5.59
C ILE A 118 -6.29 -13.59 7.00
N GLU A 119 -7.07 -12.52 7.13
CA GLU A 119 -7.64 -12.10 8.42
C GLU A 119 -8.55 -13.18 9.02
N GLN A 120 -9.52 -13.69 8.26
CA GLN A 120 -10.46 -14.72 8.75
C GLN A 120 -9.78 -16.05 9.09
N SER A 121 -8.63 -16.32 8.47
CA SER A 121 -7.81 -17.49 8.79
C SER A 121 -6.96 -17.31 10.06
N GLY A 122 -7.06 -16.17 10.75
CA GLY A 122 -6.32 -15.89 11.98
C GLY A 122 -4.82 -15.67 11.78
N LEU A 123 -4.40 -15.24 10.57
CA LEU A 123 -2.99 -15.20 10.20
C LEU A 123 -2.32 -13.84 10.36
N VAL A 124 -3.04 -12.79 10.76
CA VAL A 124 -2.47 -11.44 10.89
C VAL A 124 -1.24 -11.44 11.80
N SER A 125 -1.32 -12.05 12.99
CA SER A 125 -0.19 -12.14 13.92
C SER A 125 1.00 -12.93 13.35
N ALA A 126 0.74 -14.02 12.64
CA ALA A 126 1.78 -14.83 12.00
C ALA A 126 2.46 -14.08 10.85
N VAL A 127 1.71 -13.30 10.07
CA VAL A 127 2.24 -12.42 9.02
C VAL A 127 3.07 -11.30 9.64
N THR A 128 2.57 -10.62 10.67
CA THR A 128 3.28 -9.58 11.39
C THR A 128 4.61 -10.08 11.96
N ALA A 129 4.61 -11.21 12.68
CA ALA A 129 5.83 -11.82 13.21
C ALA A 129 6.81 -12.21 12.08
N ARG A 130 6.29 -12.64 10.93
CA ARG A 130 7.11 -12.94 9.76
C ARG A 130 7.74 -11.66 9.18
N MET A 131 6.98 -10.56 9.09
CA MET A 131 7.53 -9.28 8.65
C MET A 131 8.66 -8.83 9.58
N GLU A 132 8.43 -8.82 10.89
CA GLU A 132 9.43 -8.45 11.92
C GLU A 132 10.69 -9.32 11.85
N LYS A 133 10.53 -10.60 11.55
CA LYS A 133 11.65 -11.52 11.38
C LYS A 133 12.54 -11.16 10.19
N TYR A 134 11.97 -10.73 9.06
CA TYR A 134 12.71 -10.58 7.79
C TYR A 134 13.05 -9.13 7.43
N PHE A 135 12.36 -8.15 8.02
CA PHE A 135 12.49 -6.75 7.65
C PHE A 135 12.56 -5.86 8.88
N ASP A 136 13.38 -4.83 8.78
CA ASP A 136 13.57 -3.81 9.80
C ASP A 136 12.72 -2.55 9.46
N VAL A 137 12.41 -2.36 8.17
CA VAL A 137 11.69 -1.20 7.65
C VAL A 137 10.64 -1.63 6.63
N PHE A 138 9.41 -1.11 6.76
CA PHE A 138 8.30 -1.35 5.83
C PHE A 138 7.79 -0.05 5.19
N PHE A 139 7.94 0.05 3.87
CA PHE A 139 7.49 1.20 3.09
C PHE A 139 6.33 0.84 2.17
N VAL A 140 5.41 1.79 2.01
CA VAL A 140 4.27 1.71 1.08
C VAL A 140 4.24 2.96 0.23
N ASP A 141 4.31 2.79 -1.09
CA ASP A 141 4.08 3.85 -2.07
C ASP A 141 2.61 3.81 -2.54
N GLU A 142 2.08 4.99 -2.90
CA GLU A 142 0.70 5.21 -3.32
C GLU A 142 -0.35 4.63 -2.34
N VAL A 143 -0.21 4.94 -1.04
CA VAL A 143 -1.11 4.39 0.00
C VAL A 143 -2.59 4.78 -0.20
N GLN A 144 -2.89 5.84 -0.94
CA GLN A 144 -4.26 6.22 -1.30
C GLN A 144 -4.95 5.20 -2.22
N ASP A 145 -4.22 4.31 -2.88
CA ASP A 145 -4.83 3.29 -3.74
C ASP A 145 -5.36 2.11 -2.91
N PHE A 146 -4.98 2.00 -1.64
CA PHE A 146 -5.48 0.95 -0.74
C PHE A 146 -6.94 1.20 -0.36
N GLY A 147 -7.82 0.34 -0.86
CA GLY A 147 -9.26 0.39 -0.63
C GLY A 147 -9.80 -0.88 0.03
N GLY A 148 -11.09 -0.87 0.39
CA GLY A 148 -11.81 -2.07 0.81
C GLY A 148 -11.15 -2.84 1.97
N HIS A 149 -11.06 -4.16 1.81
CA HIS A 149 -10.44 -5.04 2.80
C HIS A 149 -8.92 -4.87 2.88
N ASP A 150 -8.29 -4.42 1.81
CA ASP A 150 -6.83 -4.28 1.73
C ASP A 150 -6.33 -3.15 2.62
N PHE A 151 -7.08 -2.05 2.70
CA PHE A 151 -6.80 -0.96 3.65
C PHE A 151 -6.85 -1.46 5.11
N ASN A 152 -7.88 -2.23 5.48
CA ASN A 152 -8.01 -2.78 6.83
C ASN A 152 -6.85 -3.72 7.17
N PHE A 153 -6.44 -4.55 6.21
CA PHE A 153 -5.31 -5.45 6.39
C PHE A 153 -4.00 -4.67 6.54
N LEU A 154 -3.77 -3.64 5.71
CA LEU A 154 -2.62 -2.76 5.84
C LEU A 154 -2.55 -2.11 7.23
N MET A 155 -3.67 -1.59 7.74
CA MET A 155 -3.73 -1.02 9.10
C MET A 155 -3.45 -2.09 10.16
N SER A 156 -3.94 -3.32 9.98
CA SER A 156 -3.73 -4.41 10.93
C SER A 156 -2.25 -4.83 11.01
N ILE A 157 -1.57 -5.00 9.87
CA ILE A 157 -0.15 -5.35 9.85
C ILE A 157 0.76 -4.19 10.27
N SER A 158 0.26 -2.94 10.25
CA SER A 158 0.99 -1.77 10.73
C SER A 158 1.24 -1.81 12.25
N ALA A 159 0.61 -2.74 12.99
CA ALA A 159 0.93 -3.01 14.38
C ALA A 159 2.33 -3.64 14.59
N ALA A 160 2.97 -4.14 13.51
CA ALA A 160 4.29 -4.76 13.58
C ALA A 160 5.34 -3.85 14.23
N GLN A 161 6.25 -4.42 15.00
CA GLN A 161 7.36 -3.76 15.67
C GLN A 161 8.52 -3.54 14.70
N MET A 162 8.31 -2.61 13.78
CA MET A 162 9.31 -2.15 12.80
C MET A 162 9.09 -0.68 12.44
N SER A 163 10.09 -0.05 11.84
CA SER A 163 9.95 1.30 11.29
C SER A 163 9.08 1.27 10.04
N MET A 164 8.22 2.27 9.85
CA MET A 164 7.28 2.32 8.74
C MET A 164 7.20 3.73 8.15
N CYS A 165 7.13 3.82 6.83
CA CYS A 165 6.84 5.07 6.13
C CYS A 165 5.91 4.79 4.96
N PHE A 166 4.70 5.32 5.03
CA PHE A 166 3.73 5.26 3.94
C PHE A 166 3.71 6.62 3.26
N VAL A 167 3.65 6.64 1.93
CA VAL A 167 3.52 7.87 1.16
C VAL A 167 2.34 7.76 0.21
N GLY A 168 1.61 8.86 0.04
CA GLY A 168 0.47 8.89 -0.88
C GLY A 168 -0.03 10.30 -1.14
N ASP A 169 -0.83 10.44 -2.18
CA ASP A 169 -1.51 11.68 -2.54
C ASP A 169 -3.02 11.45 -2.52
N PHE A 170 -3.68 11.98 -1.49
CA PHE A 170 -5.12 11.81 -1.29
C PHE A 170 -5.96 12.29 -2.48
N HIS A 171 -5.51 13.32 -3.18
CA HIS A 171 -6.23 13.91 -4.31
C HIS A 171 -5.97 13.19 -5.64
N GLN A 172 -4.99 12.28 -5.69
CA GLN A 172 -4.68 11.44 -6.85
C GLN A 172 -5.23 10.02 -6.74
N HIS A 173 -6.19 9.79 -5.85
CA HIS A 173 -6.89 8.52 -5.78
C HIS A 173 -7.61 8.22 -7.12
N THR A 174 -7.13 7.22 -7.84
CA THR A 174 -7.64 6.82 -9.17
C THR A 174 -8.04 5.35 -9.23
N PHE A 175 -7.39 4.51 -8.43
CA PHE A 175 -7.66 3.08 -8.36
C PHE A 175 -7.90 2.63 -6.92
N ASP A 176 -8.69 1.57 -6.77
CA ASP A 176 -8.80 0.82 -5.52
C ASP A 176 -8.14 -0.54 -5.71
N THR A 177 -7.29 -0.93 -4.77
CA THR A 177 -6.75 -2.29 -4.73
C THR A 177 -7.87 -3.32 -4.56
N SER A 178 -8.91 -3.00 -3.78
CA SER A 178 -10.03 -3.89 -3.51
C SER A 178 -11.36 -3.15 -3.50
N ARG A 179 -12.32 -3.67 -4.27
CA ARG A 179 -13.75 -3.39 -4.14
C ARG A 179 -14.49 -4.69 -3.79
N ASP A 180 -15.05 -4.77 -2.59
CA ASP A 180 -15.89 -5.90 -2.14
C ASP A 180 -17.01 -5.39 -1.24
N GLY A 181 -18.19 -5.20 -1.83
CA GLY A 181 -19.34 -4.58 -1.15
C GLY A 181 -19.06 -3.14 -0.70
N ASN A 182 -19.61 -2.76 0.45
CA ASN A 182 -19.54 -1.38 0.98
C ASN A 182 -18.36 -1.13 1.93
N VAL A 183 -17.44 -2.09 2.06
CA VAL A 183 -16.30 -1.95 2.98
C VAL A 183 -15.44 -0.78 2.52
N ASN A 184 -15.27 0.21 3.38
CA ASN A 184 -14.46 1.40 3.10
C ASN A 184 -14.88 2.18 1.84
N VAL A 185 -16.15 2.09 1.40
CA VAL A 185 -16.65 2.83 0.23
C VAL A 185 -16.53 4.36 0.39
N ASN A 186 -16.58 4.84 1.63
CA ASN A 186 -16.45 6.26 1.96
C ASN A 186 -15.04 6.65 2.43
N LEU A 187 -14.03 5.78 2.24
CA LEU A 187 -12.68 5.99 2.78
C LEU A 187 -12.05 7.31 2.31
N HIS A 188 -12.30 7.68 1.06
CA HIS A 188 -11.74 8.87 0.42
C HIS A 188 -12.72 10.06 0.36
N GLN A 189 -13.83 10.03 1.10
CA GLN A 189 -14.78 11.15 1.13
C GLN A 189 -14.31 12.36 1.95
N SER A 190 -13.45 12.14 2.94
CA SER A 190 -12.95 13.20 3.82
C SER A 190 -11.48 12.97 4.13
N TYR A 191 -10.66 13.96 3.77
CA TYR A 191 -9.23 13.92 4.03
C TYR A 191 -8.92 13.83 5.53
N ASP A 192 -9.66 14.56 6.37
CA ASP A 192 -9.50 14.49 7.83
C ASP A 192 -9.91 13.13 8.40
N ALA A 193 -11.00 12.54 7.89
CA ALA A 193 -11.39 11.19 8.31
C ALA A 193 -10.35 10.15 7.90
N TYR A 194 -9.75 10.31 6.72
CA TYR A 194 -8.69 9.45 6.20
C TYR A 194 -7.42 9.53 7.06
N LYS A 195 -6.91 10.75 7.35
CA LYS A 195 -5.78 10.97 8.27
C LYS A 195 -5.99 10.29 9.62
N LYS A 196 -7.18 10.46 10.21
CA LYS A 196 -7.54 9.85 11.51
C LYS A 196 -7.46 8.32 11.52
N LYS A 197 -7.58 7.63 10.37
CA LYS A 197 -7.40 6.18 10.31
C LYS A 197 -5.94 5.78 10.59
N PHE A 198 -4.98 6.51 10.02
CA PHE A 198 -3.56 6.26 10.25
C PHE A 198 -3.12 6.65 11.66
N GLU A 199 -3.63 7.76 12.19
CA GLU A 199 -3.38 8.17 13.59
C GLU A 199 -3.85 7.09 14.57
N ARG A 200 -5.05 6.53 14.36
CA ARG A 200 -5.58 5.41 15.17
C ARG A 200 -4.76 4.13 15.04
N ALA A 201 -4.09 3.93 13.92
CA ALA A 201 -3.15 2.83 13.70
C ALA A 201 -1.75 3.11 14.30
N GLY A 202 -1.55 4.28 14.92
CA GLY A 202 -0.30 4.66 15.58
C GLY A 202 0.76 5.26 14.66
N LEU A 203 0.36 5.72 13.46
CA LEU A 203 1.27 6.40 12.54
C LEU A 203 1.21 7.91 12.76
N LYS A 204 2.38 8.55 12.81
CA LYS A 204 2.50 10.01 12.77
C LYS A 204 2.11 10.51 11.37
N VAL A 205 1.13 11.38 11.30
CA VAL A 205 0.71 12.02 10.05
C VAL A 205 1.60 13.22 9.76
N ASP A 206 2.15 13.27 8.56
CA ASP A 206 2.92 14.38 8.01
C ASP A 206 2.22 14.90 6.75
N THR A 207 1.82 16.16 6.77
CA THR A 207 1.16 16.84 5.64
C THR A 207 2.02 17.96 5.03
N ASP A 208 3.24 18.15 5.55
CA ASP A 208 4.07 19.31 5.23
C ASP A 208 5.30 18.95 4.40
N SER A 209 5.89 17.78 4.62
CA SER A 209 7.17 17.40 4.01
C SER A 209 7.13 17.32 2.49
N LEU A 210 5.98 17.03 1.88
CA LEU A 210 5.83 16.81 0.44
C LEU A 210 4.70 17.65 -0.20
N LYS A 211 4.53 18.91 0.24
CA LYS A 211 3.55 19.87 -0.33
C LYS A 211 4.04 20.67 -1.54
N ARG A 212 5.30 20.49 -1.93
CA ARG A 212 5.92 21.20 -3.07
C ARG A 212 6.10 20.27 -4.27
N SER A 213 5.52 20.63 -5.42
CA SER A 213 5.70 19.96 -6.69
C SER A 213 7.05 20.33 -7.33
N ARG A 214 7.79 19.32 -7.78
CA ARG A 214 9.01 19.48 -8.61
C ARG A 214 8.72 19.47 -10.10
N ARG A 215 7.47 19.21 -10.49
CA ARG A 215 7.05 18.98 -11.88
C ARG A 215 6.24 20.14 -12.43
N CYS A 216 5.42 20.77 -11.59
CA CYS A 216 4.53 21.85 -12.00
C CYS A 216 5.18 23.22 -11.77
N SER A 217 4.98 24.13 -12.73
CA SER A 217 5.36 25.54 -12.57
C SER A 217 4.48 26.23 -11.52
N LYS A 218 4.93 27.40 -11.04
CA LYS A 218 4.14 28.23 -10.13
C LYS A 218 2.73 28.52 -10.66
N SER A 219 2.61 28.91 -11.93
CA SER A 219 1.32 29.19 -12.56
C SER A 219 0.35 28.00 -12.53
N VAL A 220 0.86 26.77 -12.73
CA VAL A 220 0.04 25.56 -12.68
C VAL A 220 -0.36 25.23 -11.24
N CYS A 221 0.56 25.36 -10.29
CA CYS A 221 0.26 25.15 -8.87
C CYS A 221 -0.77 26.16 -8.33
N ASP A 222 -0.62 27.44 -8.68
CA ASP A 222 -1.55 28.50 -8.31
C ASP A 222 -2.95 28.21 -8.91
N PHE A 223 -3.02 27.80 -10.18
CA PHE A 223 -4.29 27.38 -10.80
C PHE A 223 -4.97 26.21 -10.08
N ILE A 224 -4.21 25.16 -9.72
CA ILE A 224 -4.75 24.01 -8.99
C ILE A 224 -5.26 24.44 -7.61
N THR A 225 -4.51 25.29 -6.91
CA THR A 225 -4.90 25.79 -5.59
C THR A 225 -6.18 26.60 -5.67
N GLU A 226 -6.29 27.54 -6.61
CA GLU A 226 -7.44 28.43 -6.74
C GLU A 226 -8.70 27.74 -7.30
N LYS A 227 -8.54 26.79 -8.22
CA LYS A 227 -9.68 26.18 -8.94
C LYS A 227 -10.10 24.84 -8.40
N ILE A 228 -9.18 24.06 -7.85
CA ILE A 228 -9.42 22.70 -7.35
C ILE A 228 -9.41 22.68 -5.81
N GLY A 229 -8.77 23.66 -5.15
CA GLY A 229 -8.72 23.77 -3.70
C GLY A 229 -7.70 22.84 -3.05
N ILE A 230 -6.70 22.37 -3.81
CA ILE A 230 -5.61 21.54 -3.31
C ILE A 230 -4.43 22.45 -2.96
N ASP A 231 -3.94 22.40 -1.72
CA ASP A 231 -2.75 23.15 -1.32
C ASP A 231 -1.49 22.52 -1.94
N ILE A 232 -1.08 23.04 -3.10
CA ILE A 232 0.10 22.61 -3.85
C ILE A 232 0.96 23.82 -4.19
N GLN A 233 2.26 23.72 -3.89
CA GLN A 233 3.22 24.79 -4.15
C GLN A 233 4.22 24.34 -5.21
N ALA A 234 4.73 25.26 -6.04
CA ALA A 234 5.88 24.94 -6.87
C ALA A 234 7.15 24.90 -6.01
N GLN A 235 8.03 23.94 -6.24
CA GLN A 235 9.39 24.00 -5.73
C GLN A 235 10.13 25.06 -6.55
N ASN A 236 10.48 26.19 -5.93
CA ASN A 236 11.36 27.17 -6.54
C ASN A 236 12.68 26.47 -6.86
N ILE A 237 12.97 26.30 -8.15
CA ILE A 237 14.31 25.96 -8.62
C ILE A 237 14.97 27.33 -8.79
N GLU A 238 15.71 27.75 -7.77
CA GLU A 238 16.77 28.76 -7.94
C GLU A 238 17.99 28.11 -8.61
#